data_AF-A0A3M7MUQ3-F1
#
_entry.id   AF-A0A3M7MUQ3-F1
#
_cell.length_a   1.000
_cell.length_b   1.000
_cell.length_c   1.000
_cell.angle_alpha   90.00
_cell.angle_beta   90.00
_cell.angle_gamma   90.00
#
_symmetry.space_group_name_H-M   'P 1'
#
loop_
_entity.id
_entity.type
_entity.pdbx_description
1 polymer ?
#
loop_
_entity_poly.entity_id
_entity_poly.type
_entity_poly.pdbx_seq_one_letter_code
_entity_poly.pdbx_strand_id
1 'polypeptide(L)'
;MSQPVVLILGAGPNIGKGVAAAFSAKGYRIALAARRLSDGLAPSGELNIKADLSDPEVVPGIFSTVTSKLGPPSVVVYNAAAAFSPDGPDPVLAFTPAKFSASLAINTTSAIVALAESIKSFRSLPSTTASKTFIFTGNFLNNKIVPVMFTFGITKTATAYAIRAAAENEIYRKEGLQFYYADERSEEGGYVAPPSAEEAGKVYVELSERKEQGPRAVAPTGRDGATSTPSNVDACCLNFPGGHFLHTQFWDSSPSLGPADSWTIHGLWPDLCDGGYDQSCDSSRALDDVSSALLSASPSASDLLAFMSQYWLSLNGDNGHLWAHEWNKHGTCISTLEPACYGGGDSDSSSSSSRQNDNSTTSHRDVLDYFTRTVELYRTRNTYDALATSKIVPTDERAYDLSELQAALSTLQGAEVTVRCEGQELREIWYHFHVRGPLRDAPAFSSSSSSTTDADTIFIPAAPANGTKSNCPQTGIR
;
A
#
# COMPACT_ATOMS: atom_id res chain seq x y z
N MET A 1 18.80 17.57 -26.37
CA MET A 1 18.14 17.86 -25.08
C MET A 1 19.21 18.06 -24.03
N SER A 2 19.01 18.94 -23.04
CA SER A 2 19.95 19.12 -21.93
C SER A 2 19.96 17.86 -21.05
N GLN A 3 21.12 17.49 -20.51
CA GLN A 3 21.23 16.32 -19.63
C GLN A 3 20.47 16.57 -18.31
N PRO A 4 19.70 15.59 -17.81
CA PRO A 4 18.98 15.73 -16.56
C PRO A 4 19.94 15.88 -15.38
N VAL A 5 19.48 16.47 -14.29
CA VAL A 5 20.31 16.80 -13.13
C VAL A 5 19.74 16.07 -11.92
N VAL A 6 20.61 15.36 -11.20
CA VAL A 6 20.28 14.77 -9.89
C VAL A 6 20.98 15.55 -8.79
N LEU A 7 20.24 15.93 -7.75
CA LEU A 7 20.77 16.51 -6.52
C LEU A 7 20.66 15.48 -5.39
N ILE A 8 21.79 15.13 -4.77
CA ILE A 8 21.87 14.21 -3.63
C ILE A 8 22.24 15.00 -2.37
N LEU A 9 21.27 15.13 -1.46
CA LEU A 9 21.41 15.78 -0.15
C LEU A 9 21.85 14.73 0.88
N GLY A 10 23.02 14.91 1.49
CA GLY A 10 23.64 13.91 2.37
C GLY A 10 24.48 12.88 1.62
N ALA A 11 25.29 13.32 0.65
CA ALA A 11 26.19 12.48 -0.14
C ALA A 11 27.41 11.94 0.67
N GLY A 12 27.15 11.10 1.67
CA GLY A 12 28.17 10.40 2.43
C GLY A 12 28.83 9.23 1.68
N PRO A 13 29.90 8.62 2.23
CA PRO A 13 30.68 7.57 1.56
C PRO A 13 29.91 6.26 1.29
N ASN A 14 28.73 6.10 1.91
CA ASN A 14 27.89 4.90 1.80
C ASN A 14 26.86 5.07 0.65
N ILE A 15 25.57 5.08 0.96
CA ILE A 15 24.46 5.16 -0.02
C ILE A 15 24.64 6.30 -1.02
N GLY A 16 24.93 7.52 -0.55
CA GLY A 16 25.05 8.70 -1.41
C GLY A 16 26.06 8.53 -2.56
N LYS A 17 27.19 7.85 -2.33
CA LYS A 17 28.19 7.58 -3.36
C LYS A 17 27.70 6.54 -4.39
N GLY A 18 27.05 5.47 -3.94
CA GLY A 18 26.49 4.45 -4.83
C GLY A 18 25.38 5.01 -5.72
N VAL A 19 24.50 5.83 -5.14
CA VAL A 19 23.45 6.54 -5.88
C VAL A 19 24.06 7.49 -6.91
N ALA A 20 25.06 8.30 -6.55
CA ALA A 20 25.75 9.19 -7.47
C ALA A 20 26.35 8.44 -8.68
N ALA A 21 27.01 7.30 -8.41
CA ALA A 21 27.59 6.46 -9.46
C ALA A 21 26.51 5.88 -10.40
N ALA A 22 25.38 5.40 -9.86
CA ALA A 22 24.29 4.85 -10.66
C ALA A 22 23.64 5.90 -11.59
N PHE A 23 23.36 7.10 -11.08
CA PHE A 23 22.84 8.19 -11.91
C PHE A 23 23.86 8.69 -12.93
N SER A 24 25.14 8.74 -12.57
CA SER A 24 26.22 9.12 -13.49
C SER A 24 26.31 8.14 -14.68
N ALA A 25 26.17 6.83 -14.42
CA ALA A 25 26.14 5.80 -15.45
C ALA A 25 24.95 5.94 -16.42
N LYS A 26 23.85 6.59 -15.98
CA LYS A 26 22.69 6.94 -16.82
C LYS A 26 22.81 8.30 -17.52
N GLY A 27 23.94 8.98 -17.37
CA GLY A 27 24.21 10.25 -18.04
C GLY A 27 23.60 11.48 -17.36
N TYR A 28 23.20 11.37 -16.09
CA TYR A 28 22.80 12.53 -15.29
C TYR A 28 24.01 13.39 -14.94
N ARG A 29 23.79 14.70 -14.86
CA ARG A 29 24.72 15.61 -14.19
C ARG A 29 24.48 15.55 -12.70
N ILE A 30 25.57 15.42 -11.94
CA ILE A 30 25.51 15.09 -10.52
C ILE A 30 25.80 16.33 -9.68
N ALA A 31 24.92 16.64 -8.73
CA ALA A 31 25.16 17.58 -7.65
C ALA A 31 25.11 16.84 -6.30
N LEU A 32 26.15 17.04 -5.47
CA LEU A 32 26.31 16.42 -4.17
C LEU A 32 26.37 17.50 -3.09
N ALA A 33 25.55 17.37 -2.05
CA ALA A 33 25.62 18.23 -0.89
C ALA A 33 25.92 17.44 0.39
N ALA A 34 27.02 17.77 1.09
CA ALA A 34 27.38 17.14 2.35
C ALA A 34 28.41 17.96 3.16
N ARG A 35 28.44 17.74 4.48
CA ARG A 35 29.30 18.48 5.44
C ARG A 35 30.80 18.42 5.15
N ARG A 36 31.27 17.30 4.57
CA ARG A 36 32.70 17.00 4.37
C ARG A 36 33.17 17.20 2.93
N LEU A 37 32.38 17.86 2.08
CA LEU A 37 32.78 18.24 0.74
C LEU A 37 33.49 19.59 0.72
N SER A 38 34.21 19.85 -0.35
CA SER A 38 34.72 21.18 -0.70
C SER A 38 33.93 21.71 -1.88
N ASP A 39 33.49 22.97 -1.79
CA ASP A 39 32.70 23.60 -2.84
C ASP A 39 33.46 23.64 -4.17
N GLY A 40 32.80 23.26 -5.26
CA GLY A 40 33.36 23.38 -6.60
C GLY A 40 32.88 22.31 -7.57
N LEU A 41 33.20 22.51 -8.84
CA LEU A 41 32.99 21.51 -9.88
C LEU A 41 34.23 20.60 -9.92
N ALA A 42 34.04 19.32 -9.59
CA ALA A 42 35.10 18.33 -9.67
C ALA A 42 35.53 18.11 -11.14
N PRO A 43 36.76 17.63 -11.40
CA PRO A 43 37.19 17.27 -12.75
C PRO A 43 36.30 16.21 -13.43
N SER A 44 35.60 15.38 -12.64
CA SER A 44 34.58 14.43 -13.09
C SER A 44 33.30 15.09 -13.62
N GLY A 45 33.13 16.40 -13.44
CA GLY A 45 31.92 17.14 -13.78
C GLY A 45 30.86 17.16 -12.66
N GLU A 46 31.15 16.55 -11.51
CA GLU A 46 30.26 16.54 -10.35
C GLU A 46 30.35 17.88 -9.59
N LEU A 47 29.20 18.49 -9.28
CA LEU A 47 29.14 19.70 -8.46
C LEU A 47 29.09 19.32 -6.99
N ASN A 48 30.12 19.70 -6.23
CA ASN A 48 30.18 19.51 -4.79
C ASN A 48 29.76 20.80 -4.07
N ILE A 49 28.88 20.65 -3.08
CA ILE A 49 28.36 21.73 -2.24
C ILE A 49 28.56 21.34 -0.77
N LYS A 50 29.31 22.15 -0.02
CA LYS A 50 29.49 21.98 1.41
C LYS A 50 28.27 22.55 2.14
N ALA A 51 27.48 21.69 2.76
CA ALA A 51 26.29 22.10 3.51
C ALA A 51 26.07 21.23 4.76
N ASP A 52 25.55 21.84 5.82
CA ASP A 52 25.07 21.14 7.02
C ASP A 52 23.55 21.13 7.07
N LEU A 53 22.96 19.95 6.87
CA LEU A 53 21.50 19.77 6.86
C LEU A 53 20.90 19.72 8.27
N SER A 54 21.68 19.97 9.33
CA SER A 54 21.10 20.34 10.62
C SER A 54 20.54 21.76 10.63
N ASP A 55 20.87 22.58 9.64
CA ASP A 55 20.30 23.89 9.40
C ASP A 55 19.40 23.85 8.16
N PRO A 56 18.06 23.78 8.30
CA PRO A 56 17.14 23.71 7.17
C PRO A 56 17.21 24.92 6.23
N GLU A 57 17.65 26.08 6.72
CA GLU A 57 17.71 27.33 5.94
C GLU A 57 18.78 27.29 4.84
N VAL A 58 19.73 26.35 4.90
CA VAL A 58 20.74 26.20 3.84
C VAL A 58 20.17 25.54 2.58
N VAL A 59 19.07 24.80 2.69
CA VAL A 59 18.54 23.95 1.59
C VAL A 59 18.17 24.77 0.35
N PRO A 60 17.43 25.90 0.43
CA PRO A 60 17.16 26.74 -0.75
C PRO A 60 18.43 27.23 -1.45
N GLY A 61 19.48 27.56 -0.69
CA GLY A 61 20.78 27.96 -1.22
C GLY A 61 21.48 26.86 -2.03
N ILE A 62 21.32 25.59 -1.61
CA ILE A 62 21.80 24.43 -2.38
C ILE A 62 21.10 24.37 -3.73
N PHE A 63 19.76 24.43 -3.76
CA PHE A 63 18.97 24.39 -5.00
C PHE A 63 19.31 25.53 -5.95
N SER A 64 19.48 26.75 -5.42
CA SER A 64 19.93 27.92 -6.20
C SER A 64 21.29 27.67 -6.86
N THR A 65 22.24 27.14 -6.10
CA THR A 65 23.59 26.82 -6.60
C THR A 65 23.56 25.75 -7.70
N VAL A 66 22.80 24.66 -7.49
CA VAL A 66 22.63 23.60 -8.51
C VAL A 66 21.99 24.17 -9.77
N THR A 67 20.93 24.96 -9.63
CA THR A 67 20.20 25.55 -10.76
C THR A 67 21.09 26.50 -11.57
N SER A 68 21.93 27.30 -10.90
CA SER A 68 22.89 28.18 -11.55
C SER A 68 23.99 27.44 -12.31
N LYS A 69 24.51 26.33 -11.77
CA LYS A 69 25.69 25.65 -12.30
C LYS A 69 25.35 24.53 -13.28
N LEU A 70 24.29 23.77 -12.99
CA LEU A 70 23.86 22.61 -13.75
C LEU A 70 22.46 22.80 -14.33
N GLY A 71 21.64 23.73 -13.85
CA GLY A 71 20.23 23.80 -14.20
C GLY A 71 19.36 23.07 -13.17
N PRO A 72 18.03 23.25 -13.24
CA PRO A 72 17.12 22.77 -12.21
C PRO A 72 17.19 21.24 -12.08
N PRO A 73 17.34 20.69 -10.86
CA PRO A 73 17.32 19.24 -10.65
C PRO A 73 15.96 18.66 -11.02
N SER A 74 16.01 17.59 -11.83
CA SER A 74 14.86 16.77 -12.22
C SER A 74 14.68 15.57 -11.29
N VAL A 75 15.73 15.19 -10.57
CA VAL A 75 15.70 14.20 -9.51
C VAL A 75 16.36 14.76 -8.26
N VAL A 76 15.73 14.56 -7.10
CA VAL A 76 16.29 14.94 -5.80
C VAL A 76 16.26 13.73 -4.87
N VAL A 77 17.41 13.39 -4.30
CA VAL A 77 17.57 12.32 -3.33
C VAL A 77 17.93 12.93 -1.98
N TYR A 78 17.08 12.75 -0.98
CA TYR A 78 17.36 13.10 0.41
C TYR A 78 17.86 11.87 1.18
N ASN A 79 19.17 11.79 1.37
CA ASN A 79 19.86 10.69 2.04
C ASN A 79 20.40 11.04 3.44
N ALA A 80 20.38 12.32 3.83
CA ALA A 80 20.92 12.73 5.12
C ALA A 80 20.14 12.10 6.29
N ALA A 81 20.89 11.62 7.29
CA ALA A 81 20.31 11.03 8.48
C ALA A 81 21.19 11.28 9.73
N ALA A 82 20.53 11.46 10.86
CA ALA A 82 21.11 11.46 12.20
C ALA A 82 20.35 10.46 13.08
N ALA A 83 21.04 9.40 13.48
CA ALA A 83 20.57 8.42 14.44
C ALA A 83 21.34 8.58 15.74
N PHE A 84 20.63 8.75 16.86
CA PHE A 84 21.22 8.78 18.20
C PHE A 84 20.80 7.53 18.96
N SER A 85 21.78 6.85 19.56
CA SER A 85 21.51 5.82 20.55
C SER A 85 21.04 6.45 21.87
N PRO A 86 20.13 5.80 22.61
CA PRO A 86 19.73 6.24 23.94
C PRO A 86 20.91 6.17 24.91
N ASP A 87 21.01 7.15 25.82
CA ASP A 87 21.97 7.13 26.93
C ASP A 87 21.41 6.27 28.07
N GLY A 88 21.42 4.95 27.89
CA GLY A 88 20.96 3.99 28.90
C GLY A 88 20.02 2.92 28.34
N PRO A 89 19.58 1.98 29.21
CA PRO A 89 18.77 0.83 28.80
C PRO A 89 17.31 1.19 28.49
N ASP A 90 16.81 2.32 29.03
CA ASP A 90 15.45 2.80 28.79
C ASP A 90 15.45 3.90 27.73
N PRO A 91 14.97 3.62 26.50
CA PRO A 91 15.01 4.57 25.41
C PRO A 91 14.03 5.74 25.56
N VAL A 92 12.98 5.59 26.37
CA VAL A 92 11.99 6.65 26.60
C VAL A 92 12.50 7.60 27.68
N LEU A 93 13.06 7.07 28.78
CA LEU A 93 13.66 7.91 29.82
C LEU A 93 14.97 8.58 29.37
N ALA A 94 15.69 7.98 28.43
CA ALA A 94 16.87 8.59 27.81
C ALA A 94 16.54 9.68 26.77
N PHE A 95 15.26 9.97 26.52
CA PHE A 95 14.83 11.05 25.64
C PHE A 95 15.31 12.41 26.15
N THR A 96 15.85 13.23 25.25
CA THR A 96 16.11 14.65 25.54
C THR A 96 15.59 15.52 24.40
N PRO A 97 14.96 16.67 24.70
CA PRO A 97 14.53 17.61 23.67
C PRO A 97 15.66 18.03 22.73
N ALA A 98 16.87 18.27 23.25
CA ALA A 98 18.02 18.70 22.45
C ALA A 98 18.44 17.67 21.39
N LYS A 99 18.61 16.39 21.77
CA LYS A 99 18.94 15.32 20.81
C LYS A 99 17.79 15.10 19.82
N PHE A 100 16.56 15.17 20.30
CA PHE A 100 15.39 15.02 19.43
C PHE A 100 15.30 16.15 18.40
N SER A 101 15.46 17.41 18.82
CA SER A 101 15.50 18.57 17.91
C SER A 101 16.62 18.45 16.89
N ALA A 102 17.81 18.00 17.28
CA ALA A 102 18.92 17.77 16.34
C ALA A 102 18.61 16.66 15.31
N SER A 103 18.00 15.55 15.74
CA SER A 103 17.54 14.50 14.81
C SER A 103 16.42 15.00 13.91
N LEU A 104 15.45 15.72 14.45
CA LEU A 104 14.30 16.24 13.72
C LEU A 104 14.73 17.24 12.63
N ALA A 105 15.67 18.13 12.95
CA ALA A 105 16.22 19.09 11.99
C ALA A 105 16.78 18.39 10.74
N ILE A 106 17.61 17.35 10.93
CA ILE A 106 18.25 16.62 9.84
C ILE A 106 17.29 15.66 9.14
N ASN A 107 16.56 14.84 9.90
CA ASN A 107 15.79 13.72 9.33
C ASN A 107 14.45 14.15 8.74
N THR A 108 13.90 15.29 9.20
CA THR A 108 12.53 15.71 8.91
C THR A 108 12.46 17.14 8.42
N THR A 109 12.90 18.14 9.19
CA THR A 109 12.71 19.55 8.81
C THR A 109 13.43 19.88 7.50
N SER A 110 14.72 19.61 7.39
CA SER A 110 15.50 19.79 6.17
C SER A 110 15.00 18.93 5.01
N ALA A 111 14.45 17.75 5.29
CA ALA A 111 13.85 16.88 4.27
C ALA A 111 12.56 17.47 3.69
N ILE A 112 11.70 18.07 4.53
CA ILE A 112 10.47 18.74 4.11
C ILE A 112 10.78 20.03 3.35
N VAL A 113 11.79 20.79 3.78
CA VAL A 113 12.26 21.96 3.01
C VAL A 113 12.78 21.52 1.64
N ALA A 114 13.56 20.44 1.57
CA ALA A 114 14.04 19.89 0.31
C ALA A 114 12.89 19.39 -0.58
N LEU A 115 11.87 18.75 -0.01
CA LEU A 115 10.67 18.35 -0.74
C LEU A 115 9.97 19.56 -1.38
N ALA A 116 9.78 20.64 -0.63
CA ALA A 116 9.18 21.87 -1.13
C ALA A 116 10.01 22.52 -2.25
N GLU A 117 11.33 22.62 -2.08
CA GLU A 117 12.23 23.13 -3.12
C GLU A 117 12.26 22.23 -4.37
N SER A 118 12.10 20.92 -4.19
CA SER A 118 12.02 19.97 -5.31
C SER A 118 10.77 20.21 -6.14
N ILE A 119 9.61 20.42 -5.51
CA ILE A 119 8.36 20.76 -6.22
C ILE A 119 8.54 22.05 -7.03
N LYS A 120 9.18 23.08 -6.46
CA LYS A 120 9.49 24.33 -7.18
C LYS A 120 10.40 24.07 -8.39
N SER A 121 11.47 23.28 -8.20
CA SER A 121 12.37 22.87 -9.28
C SER A 121 11.64 22.12 -10.39
N PHE A 122 10.82 21.13 -10.04
CA PHE A 122 10.10 20.29 -10.99
C PHE A 122 9.07 21.06 -11.83
N ARG A 123 8.46 22.10 -11.25
CA ARG A 123 7.56 23.02 -11.95
C ARG A 123 8.29 23.98 -12.89
N SER A 124 9.57 24.28 -12.62
CA SER A 124 10.40 25.09 -13.51
C SER A 124 10.92 24.34 -14.73
N LEU A 125 10.91 23.00 -14.68
CA LEU A 125 11.34 22.14 -15.78
C LEU A 125 10.32 22.09 -16.92
N PRO A 126 10.77 21.93 -18.18
CA PRO A 126 9.86 21.71 -19.32
C PRO A 126 8.87 20.58 -19.05
N SER A 127 7.63 20.72 -19.53
CA SER A 127 6.60 19.68 -19.42
C SER A 127 6.98 18.35 -20.07
N THR A 128 7.92 18.37 -21.02
CA THR A 128 8.47 17.19 -21.70
C THR A 128 9.58 16.48 -20.90
N THR A 129 9.96 16.99 -19.72
CA THR A 129 10.99 16.35 -18.90
C THR A 129 10.46 15.02 -18.36
N ALA A 130 11.13 13.93 -18.72
CA ALA A 130 10.67 12.57 -18.44
C ALA A 130 10.67 12.21 -16.94
N SER A 131 11.47 12.88 -16.11
CA SER A 131 11.66 12.57 -14.70
C SER A 131 11.48 13.81 -13.84
N LYS A 132 10.62 13.74 -12.82
CA LYS A 132 10.37 14.80 -11.83
C LYS A 132 10.17 14.16 -10.46
N THR A 133 11.25 13.61 -9.92
CA THR A 133 11.19 12.59 -8.86
C THR A 133 11.93 13.02 -7.60
N PHE A 134 11.25 12.96 -6.46
CA PHE A 134 11.85 13.11 -5.14
C PHE A 134 11.94 11.76 -4.43
N ILE A 135 13.11 11.42 -3.90
CA ILE A 135 13.35 10.16 -3.20
C ILE A 135 13.92 10.46 -1.82
N PHE A 136 13.23 10.02 -0.77
CA PHE A 136 13.76 10.01 0.59
C PHE A 136 14.35 8.63 0.90
N THR A 137 15.62 8.58 1.29
CA THR A 137 16.25 7.35 1.78
C THR A 137 15.71 7.01 3.17
N GLY A 138 14.75 6.09 3.17
CA GLY A 138 14.07 5.56 4.33
C GLY A 138 14.76 4.35 4.96
N ASN A 139 14.04 3.72 5.87
CA ASN A 139 14.30 2.40 6.44
C ASN A 139 12.99 1.85 7.01
N PHE A 140 13.05 0.68 7.62
CA PHE A 140 11.90 -0.02 8.17
C PHE A 140 11.19 0.64 9.37
N LEU A 141 11.78 1.67 9.98
CA LEU A 141 11.29 2.22 11.23
C LEU A 141 9.97 2.98 11.10
N ASN A 142 9.52 3.26 9.88
CA ASN A 142 8.19 3.82 9.66
C ASN A 142 7.06 2.81 9.86
N ASN A 143 7.35 1.51 9.80
CA ASN A 143 6.37 0.42 9.95
C ASN A 143 6.72 -0.53 11.10
N LYS A 144 7.99 -0.59 11.52
CA LYS A 144 8.47 -1.48 12.57
C LYS A 144 9.10 -0.69 13.72
N ILE A 145 8.57 -0.90 14.92
CA ILE A 145 9.09 -0.29 16.13
C ILE A 145 10.35 -1.06 16.58
N VAL A 146 11.46 -0.34 16.75
CA VAL A 146 12.67 -0.84 17.43
C VAL A 146 12.91 0.06 18.63
N PRO A 147 12.66 -0.41 19.87
CA PRO A 147 12.69 0.43 21.06
C PRO A 147 13.96 1.25 21.22
N VAL A 148 15.13 0.64 20.98
CA VAL A 148 16.44 1.32 21.08
C VAL A 148 16.67 2.42 20.02
N MET A 149 15.79 2.55 19.02
CA MET A 149 15.83 3.57 17.98
C MET A 149 14.68 4.57 18.11
N PHE A 150 14.14 4.77 19.31
CA PHE A 150 12.94 5.57 19.59
C PHE A 150 12.87 6.91 18.84
N THR A 151 13.85 7.81 19.05
CA THR A 151 13.86 9.13 18.38
C THR A 151 14.04 9.02 16.86
N PHE A 152 14.89 8.09 16.41
CA PHE A 152 15.14 7.88 14.99
C PHE A 152 13.90 7.37 14.26
N GLY A 153 13.17 6.42 14.86
CA GLY A 153 11.91 5.91 14.35
C GLY A 153 10.84 6.99 14.23
N ILE A 154 10.65 7.81 15.27
CA ILE A 154 9.71 8.96 15.23
C ILE A 154 10.02 9.85 14.02
N THR A 155 11.28 10.24 13.84
CA THR A 155 11.66 11.14 12.72
C THR A 155 11.52 10.48 11.34
N LYS A 156 11.75 9.17 11.23
CA LYS A 156 11.54 8.43 9.98
C LYS A 156 10.06 8.31 9.63
N THR A 157 9.19 8.04 10.61
CA THR A 157 7.74 8.01 10.43
C THR A 157 7.19 9.37 10.04
N ALA A 158 7.63 10.45 10.71
CA ALA A 158 7.20 11.81 10.38
C ALA A 158 7.51 12.18 8.93
N THR A 159 8.72 11.88 8.45
CA THR A 159 9.09 12.14 7.06
C THR A 159 8.36 11.20 6.10
N ALA A 160 8.19 9.91 6.44
CA ALA A 160 7.41 8.97 5.63
C ALA A 160 5.99 9.47 5.37
N TYR A 161 5.33 10.02 6.40
CA TYR A 161 4.01 10.64 6.25
C TYR A 161 4.04 11.80 5.25
N ALA A 162 5.00 12.71 5.35
CA ALA A 162 5.12 13.85 4.43
C ALA A 162 5.31 13.40 2.97
N ILE A 163 6.13 12.37 2.73
CA ILE A 163 6.34 11.81 1.39
C ILE A 163 5.08 11.14 0.86
N ARG A 164 4.37 10.38 1.70
CA ARG A 164 3.09 9.75 1.34
C ARG A 164 2.03 10.79 1.00
N ALA A 165 1.90 11.83 1.81
CA ALA A 165 0.96 12.93 1.55
C ALA A 165 1.26 13.66 0.24
N ALA A 166 2.53 13.78 -0.16
CA ALA A 166 2.91 14.33 -1.46
C ALA A 166 2.58 13.36 -2.61
N ALA A 167 2.84 12.05 -2.44
CA ALA A 167 2.52 11.02 -3.44
C ALA A 167 1.01 10.88 -3.68
N GLU A 168 0.19 11.01 -2.63
CA GLU A 168 -1.28 10.93 -2.69
C GLU A 168 -1.92 12.25 -3.15
N ASN A 169 -1.15 13.32 -3.34
CA ASN A 169 -1.67 14.61 -3.75
C ASN A 169 -2.04 14.64 -5.24
N GLU A 170 -3.33 14.81 -5.54
CA GLU A 170 -3.83 14.79 -6.92
C GLU A 170 -3.21 15.89 -7.81
N ILE A 171 -2.92 17.07 -7.26
CA ILE A 171 -2.33 18.18 -8.02
C ILE A 171 -0.94 17.76 -8.51
N TYR A 172 -0.12 17.21 -7.62
CA TYR A 172 1.23 16.78 -7.99
C TYR A 172 1.22 15.59 -8.95
N ARG A 173 0.26 14.67 -8.80
CA ARG A 173 0.04 13.56 -9.73
C ARG A 173 -0.31 14.05 -11.15
N LYS A 174 -1.25 14.99 -11.27
CA LYS A 174 -1.63 15.60 -12.56
C LYS A 174 -0.47 16.36 -13.22
N GLU A 175 0.44 16.89 -12.42
CA GLU A 175 1.68 17.53 -12.87
C GLU A 175 2.81 16.54 -13.23
N GLY A 176 2.60 15.23 -13.01
CA GLY A 176 3.60 14.19 -13.27
C GLY A 176 4.77 14.20 -12.27
N LEU A 177 4.58 14.74 -11.07
CA LEU A 177 5.58 14.72 -10.01
C LEU A 177 5.49 13.40 -9.24
N GLN A 178 6.65 12.84 -8.90
CA GLN A 178 6.73 11.55 -8.20
C GLN A 178 7.47 11.68 -6.88
N PHE A 179 7.01 10.96 -5.86
CA PHE A 179 7.57 11.00 -4.52
C PHE A 179 7.70 9.58 -3.95
N TYR A 180 8.88 9.26 -3.42
CA TYR A 180 9.17 7.92 -2.91
C TYR A 180 9.85 7.99 -1.54
N TYR A 181 9.33 7.21 -0.59
CA TYR A 181 10.07 6.78 0.58
C TYR A 181 10.66 5.42 0.24
N ALA A 182 11.98 5.34 0.16
CA ALA A 182 12.66 4.14 -0.31
C ALA A 182 13.42 3.43 0.82
N ASP A 183 13.09 2.17 1.09
CA ASP A 183 13.82 1.30 2.00
C ASP A 183 14.22 -0.02 1.33
N GLU A 184 15.27 -0.65 1.84
CA GLU A 184 15.83 -1.87 1.25
C GLU A 184 15.19 -3.12 1.86
N ARG A 185 14.78 -4.05 1.00
CA ARG A 185 14.20 -5.33 1.38
C ARG A 185 14.92 -6.49 0.72
N SER A 186 14.81 -7.68 1.31
CA SER A 186 15.22 -8.93 0.68
C SER A 186 14.20 -9.34 -0.38
N GLU A 187 14.50 -10.37 -1.16
CA GLU A 187 13.58 -10.94 -2.14
C GLU A 187 12.26 -11.41 -1.50
N GLU A 188 12.30 -11.83 -0.24
CA GLU A 188 11.14 -12.25 0.54
C GLU A 188 10.39 -11.09 1.21
N GLY A 189 10.73 -9.83 0.90
CA GLY A 189 10.13 -8.63 1.49
C GLY A 189 10.63 -8.29 2.91
N GLY A 190 11.58 -9.08 3.44
CA GLY A 190 12.22 -8.85 4.73
C GLY A 190 13.07 -7.59 4.74
N TYR A 191 13.28 -6.97 5.90
CA TYR A 191 14.08 -5.75 6.00
C TYR A 191 15.59 -6.03 5.91
N VAL A 192 16.31 -5.26 5.10
CA VAL A 192 17.77 -5.38 4.99
C VAL A 192 18.47 -4.34 5.85
N ALA A 193 19.43 -4.79 6.66
CA ALA A 193 20.30 -3.93 7.45
C ALA A 193 21.70 -4.57 7.61
N PRO A 194 22.80 -3.88 7.23
CA PRO A 194 22.84 -2.53 6.65
C PRO A 194 22.42 -2.51 5.16
N PRO A 195 21.92 -1.37 4.65
CA PRO A 195 21.54 -1.24 3.24
C PRO A 195 22.75 -1.18 2.29
N SER A 196 22.59 -1.73 1.09
CA SER A 196 23.52 -1.70 -0.03
C SER A 196 23.45 -0.41 -0.83
N ALA A 197 24.60 0.25 -0.98
CA ALA A 197 24.72 1.46 -1.80
C ALA A 197 24.52 1.20 -3.30
N GLU A 198 24.89 0.01 -3.78
CA GLU A 198 24.72 -0.38 -5.19
C GLU A 198 23.23 -0.55 -5.50
N GLU A 199 22.49 -1.25 -4.64
CA GLU A 199 21.09 -1.59 -4.85
C GLU A 199 20.18 -0.38 -4.69
N ALA A 200 20.45 0.47 -3.68
CA ALA A 200 19.80 1.76 -3.56
C ALA A 200 19.99 2.62 -4.83
N GLY A 201 21.21 2.64 -5.40
CA GLY A 201 21.49 3.37 -6.63
C GLY A 201 20.69 2.88 -7.83
N LYS A 202 20.63 1.56 -8.04
CA LYS A 202 19.86 0.93 -9.12
C LYS A 202 18.38 1.27 -9.03
N VAL A 203 17.80 1.08 -7.84
CA VAL A 203 16.37 1.30 -7.62
C VAL A 203 16.03 2.77 -7.75
N TYR A 204 16.85 3.70 -7.25
CA TYR A 204 16.54 5.13 -7.34
C TYR A 204 16.54 5.62 -8.79
N VAL A 205 17.46 5.09 -9.59
CA VAL A 205 17.47 5.30 -11.04
C VAL A 205 16.19 4.77 -11.68
N GLU A 206 15.80 3.53 -11.38
CA GLU A 206 14.58 2.93 -11.92
C GLU A 206 13.34 3.77 -11.59
N LEU A 207 13.17 4.18 -10.32
CA LEU A 207 12.08 5.05 -9.89
C LEU A 207 12.05 6.36 -10.67
N SER A 208 13.22 6.95 -10.92
CA SER A 208 13.32 8.20 -11.67
C SER A 208 12.97 8.06 -13.15
N GLU A 209 13.05 6.86 -13.72
CA GLU A 209 12.74 6.59 -15.13
C GLU A 209 11.26 6.18 -15.35
N ARG A 210 10.48 6.04 -14.28
CA ARG A 210 9.06 5.68 -14.36
C ARG A 210 8.24 6.84 -14.94
N LYS A 211 7.24 6.50 -15.77
CA LYS A 211 6.32 7.48 -16.35
C LYS A 211 5.23 7.93 -15.39
N GLU A 212 4.85 7.06 -14.45
CA GLU A 212 3.73 7.27 -13.53
C GLU A 212 4.18 6.98 -12.09
N GLN A 213 3.46 7.53 -11.12
CA GLN A 213 3.69 7.22 -9.70
C GLN A 213 3.44 5.72 -9.50
N GLY A 214 4.47 5.02 -9.01
CA GLY A 214 4.39 3.60 -8.67
C GLY A 214 4.19 3.37 -7.17
N PRO A 215 4.04 2.10 -6.74
CA PRO A 215 4.00 1.76 -5.32
C PRO A 215 5.28 2.22 -4.62
N ARG A 216 5.25 2.17 -3.28
CA ARG A 216 6.40 2.53 -2.45
C ARG A 216 7.65 1.78 -2.90
N ALA A 217 8.77 2.48 -2.93
CA ALA A 217 10.01 1.91 -3.45
C ALA A 217 10.65 0.94 -2.43
N VAL A 218 10.61 -0.33 -2.77
CA VAL A 218 11.38 -1.39 -2.11
C VAL A 218 12.62 -1.66 -2.96
N ALA A 219 13.83 -1.52 -2.40
CA ALA A 219 15.06 -1.90 -3.10
C ALA A 219 15.40 -3.38 -2.79
N PRO A 220 15.31 -4.33 -3.74
CA PRO A 220 15.76 -5.70 -3.54
C PRO A 220 17.29 -5.79 -3.63
N THR A 221 17.94 -6.72 -2.91
CA THR A 221 19.39 -6.93 -3.04
C THR A 221 19.79 -7.94 -4.12
N GLY A 222 20.28 -7.48 -5.28
CA GLY A 222 21.46 -8.04 -5.97
C GLY A 222 21.38 -9.33 -6.82
N ARG A 223 21.22 -9.12 -8.14
CA ARG A 223 21.73 -9.83 -9.35
C ARG A 223 21.30 -11.25 -9.75
N ASP A 224 20.83 -11.29 -11.02
CA ASP A 224 20.99 -12.35 -12.03
C ASP A 224 20.83 -13.78 -11.52
N GLY A 225 19.62 -14.08 -11.07
CA GLY A 225 19.21 -15.44 -10.80
C GLY A 225 17.72 -15.41 -10.58
N ALA A 226 16.97 -15.82 -11.59
CA ALA A 226 15.56 -16.10 -11.44
C ALA A 226 15.36 -17.20 -10.39
N THR A 227 15.25 -16.85 -9.11
CA THR A 227 14.27 -17.47 -8.22
C THR A 227 12.96 -16.82 -8.62
N SER A 228 12.23 -17.52 -9.48
CA SER A 228 11.02 -17.07 -10.14
C SER A 228 10.00 -16.48 -9.15
N THR A 229 10.08 -15.18 -8.85
CA THR A 229 8.96 -14.32 -9.20
C THR A 229 8.91 -14.38 -10.71
N PRO A 230 7.88 -14.98 -11.32
CA PRO A 230 7.77 -14.98 -12.76
C PRO A 230 7.95 -13.53 -13.22
N SER A 231 8.97 -13.26 -14.04
CA SER A 231 9.08 -12.00 -14.78
C SER A 231 7.92 -11.81 -15.78
N ASN A 232 6.93 -12.71 -15.71
CA ASN A 232 5.67 -12.81 -16.41
C ASN A 232 4.59 -13.30 -15.41
N VAL A 233 4.46 -12.72 -14.21
CA VAL A 233 3.24 -12.97 -13.41
C VAL A 233 2.13 -12.28 -14.19
N ASP A 234 1.31 -13.09 -14.86
CA ASP A 234 0.07 -12.60 -15.41
C ASP A 234 -0.83 -12.22 -14.23
N ALA A 235 -0.88 -10.93 -13.93
CA ALA A 235 -1.67 -10.36 -12.85
C ALA A 235 -3.18 -10.53 -13.09
N CYS A 236 -3.59 -10.91 -14.31
CA CYS A 236 -4.94 -11.36 -14.60
C CYS A 236 -5.21 -12.78 -14.10
N CYS A 237 -4.20 -13.65 -14.00
CA CYS A 237 -4.36 -15.04 -13.55
C CYS A 237 -3.98 -15.25 -12.08
N LEU A 238 -3.16 -14.37 -11.50
CA LEU A 238 -2.70 -14.43 -10.11
C LEU A 238 -2.90 -13.08 -9.43
N ASN A 239 -3.49 -13.08 -8.22
CA ASN A 239 -3.61 -11.87 -7.41
C ASN A 239 -2.23 -11.46 -6.87
N PHE A 240 -1.71 -10.35 -7.39
CA PHE A 240 -0.39 -9.80 -7.02
C PHE A 240 -0.38 -8.27 -7.21
N PRO A 241 0.15 -7.49 -6.26
CA PRO A 241 0.86 -7.93 -5.04
C PRO A 241 -0.06 -8.31 -3.87
N GLY A 242 -1.35 -7.99 -3.95
CA GLY A 242 -2.36 -8.30 -2.92
C GLY A 242 -2.82 -9.76 -2.95
N GLY A 243 -1.96 -10.70 -2.57
CA GLY A 243 -2.24 -12.14 -2.61
C GLY A 243 -2.92 -12.70 -1.34
N HIS A 244 -3.06 -11.90 -0.29
CA HIS A 244 -3.66 -12.29 0.98
C HIS A 244 -4.99 -11.57 1.18
N PHE A 245 -6.11 -12.29 1.14
CA PHE A 245 -7.43 -11.68 1.19
C PHE A 245 -8.02 -11.74 2.59
N LEU A 246 -8.63 -10.64 3.02
CA LEU A 246 -9.43 -10.56 4.24
C LEU A 246 -10.89 -10.44 3.85
N HIS A 247 -11.71 -11.41 4.24
CA HIS A 247 -13.15 -11.21 4.26
C HIS A 247 -13.56 -10.79 5.67
N THR A 248 -14.11 -9.59 5.79
CA THR A 248 -14.41 -8.97 7.07
C THR A 248 -15.92 -8.84 7.26
N GLN A 249 -16.37 -9.10 8.48
CA GLN A 249 -17.77 -9.06 8.86
C GLN A 249 -17.97 -8.23 10.13
N PHE A 250 -19.10 -7.53 10.21
CA PHE A 250 -19.53 -6.73 11.36
C PHE A 250 -20.57 -7.45 12.22
N TRP A 251 -20.46 -7.21 13.53
CA TRP A 251 -21.55 -7.38 14.48
C TRP A 251 -21.91 -6.01 15.04
N ASP A 252 -22.99 -5.44 14.53
CA ASP A 252 -23.50 -4.14 14.95
C ASP A 252 -24.71 -4.35 15.85
N SER A 253 -24.49 -4.23 17.16
CA SER A 253 -25.52 -4.42 18.19
C SER A 253 -26.15 -3.10 18.67
N SER A 254 -25.44 -1.97 18.53
CA SER A 254 -25.90 -0.65 18.99
C SER A 254 -25.39 0.50 18.09
N PRO A 255 -26.22 0.99 17.14
CA PRO A 255 -27.55 0.49 16.79
C PRO A 255 -27.47 -0.90 16.15
N SER A 256 -28.50 -1.72 16.36
CA SER A 256 -28.58 -3.04 15.74
C SER A 256 -28.78 -2.92 14.23
N LEU A 257 -27.97 -3.61 13.43
CA LEU A 257 -28.13 -3.70 11.98
C LEU A 257 -28.21 -5.14 11.47
N GLY A 258 -29.00 -5.34 10.41
CA GLY A 258 -29.17 -6.63 9.78
C GLY A 258 -30.11 -7.58 10.54
N PRO A 259 -30.19 -8.84 10.12
CA PRO A 259 -30.95 -9.86 10.84
C PRO A 259 -30.36 -10.14 12.23
N ALA A 260 -31.21 -10.40 13.22
CA ALA A 260 -30.79 -10.61 14.61
C ALA A 260 -29.92 -11.86 14.83
N ASP A 261 -29.95 -12.78 13.87
CA ASP A 261 -29.23 -14.05 13.84
C ASP A 261 -28.18 -14.08 12.72
N SER A 262 -27.68 -12.91 12.30
CA SER A 262 -26.69 -12.85 11.24
C SER A 262 -25.68 -11.73 11.49
N TRP A 263 -24.45 -11.98 11.06
CA TRP A 263 -23.46 -10.94 10.91
C TRP A 263 -23.75 -10.19 9.60
N THR A 264 -23.07 -9.06 9.37
CA THR A 264 -23.15 -8.35 8.09
C THR A 264 -21.76 -8.25 7.45
N ILE A 265 -21.72 -8.06 6.14
CA ILE A 265 -20.50 -7.87 5.38
C ILE A 265 -19.92 -6.49 5.70
N HIS A 266 -18.63 -6.46 6.02
CA HIS A 266 -17.84 -5.23 5.97
C HIS A 266 -17.18 -5.12 4.59
N GLY A 267 -16.37 -6.11 4.18
CA GLY A 267 -15.77 -6.11 2.85
C GLY A 267 -14.90 -7.31 2.50
N LEU A 268 -14.18 -7.16 1.38
CA LEU A 268 -13.18 -8.10 0.88
C LEU A 268 -11.92 -7.32 0.48
N TRP A 269 -10.82 -7.52 1.20
CA TRP A 269 -9.64 -6.67 1.08
C TRP A 269 -8.42 -7.44 0.60
N PRO A 270 -7.76 -7.02 -0.49
CA PRO A 270 -6.49 -7.61 -0.93
C PRO A 270 -5.31 -6.99 -0.17
N ASP A 271 -4.86 -7.67 0.88
CA ASP A 271 -3.64 -7.33 1.60
C ASP A 271 -2.41 -7.92 0.91
N LEU A 272 -1.28 -7.27 1.15
CA LEU A 272 0.04 -7.79 0.83
C LEU A 272 0.34 -8.99 1.73
N CYS A 273 1.14 -9.94 1.23
CA CYS A 273 1.51 -11.13 1.99
C CYS A 273 2.31 -10.82 3.28
N ASP A 274 2.86 -9.61 3.42
CA ASP A 274 3.57 -9.13 4.62
C ASP A 274 2.65 -8.49 5.67
N GLY A 275 1.34 -8.47 5.43
CA GLY A 275 0.31 -7.87 6.30
C GLY A 275 0.14 -6.36 6.11
N GLY A 276 0.87 -5.73 5.18
CA GLY A 276 0.53 -4.40 4.67
C GLY A 276 -0.64 -4.46 3.69
N TYR A 277 -1.11 -3.30 3.23
CA TYR A 277 -2.17 -3.23 2.22
C TYR A 277 -1.99 -2.00 1.34
N ASP A 278 -2.35 -2.15 0.07
CA ASP A 278 -2.58 -1.03 -0.84
C ASP A 278 -4.04 -0.58 -0.74
N GLN A 279 -4.32 0.67 -1.12
CA GLN A 279 -5.68 1.19 -1.11
C GLN A 279 -5.87 2.20 -2.23
N SER A 280 -7.08 2.26 -2.78
CA SER A 280 -7.46 3.20 -3.84
C SER A 280 -6.52 3.15 -5.04
N CYS A 281 -6.26 1.93 -5.52
CA CYS A 281 -5.22 1.65 -6.50
C CYS A 281 -5.52 2.17 -7.91
N ASP A 282 -6.81 2.38 -8.25
CA ASP A 282 -7.20 2.94 -9.54
C ASP A 282 -8.37 3.92 -9.42
N SER A 283 -8.05 5.21 -9.43
CA SER A 283 -9.06 6.28 -9.40
C SER A 283 -9.91 6.38 -10.69
N SER A 284 -9.43 5.83 -11.82
CA SER A 284 -10.18 5.86 -13.08
C SER A 284 -11.39 4.93 -13.08
N ARG A 285 -11.37 3.92 -12.20
CA ARG A 285 -12.47 2.99 -11.92
C ARG A 285 -13.27 3.36 -10.68
N ALA A 286 -12.98 4.50 -10.05
CA ALA A 286 -13.73 4.92 -8.88
C ALA A 286 -15.19 5.22 -9.25
N LEU A 287 -16.11 4.79 -8.41
CA LEU A 287 -17.56 4.92 -8.59
C LEU A 287 -18.19 5.57 -7.37
N ASP A 288 -19.15 6.45 -7.62
CA ASP A 288 -20.03 7.00 -6.58
C ASP A 288 -21.34 6.18 -6.46
N ASP A 289 -21.78 5.53 -7.55
CA ASP A 289 -23.01 4.75 -7.62
C ASP A 289 -22.76 3.31 -8.09
N VAL A 290 -22.44 2.46 -7.12
CA VAL A 290 -22.25 1.02 -7.34
C VAL A 290 -23.55 0.35 -7.80
N SER A 291 -24.71 0.81 -7.36
CA SER A 291 -25.99 0.17 -7.72
C SER A 291 -26.27 0.28 -9.20
N SER A 292 -26.11 1.48 -9.76
CA SER A 292 -26.24 1.69 -11.20
C SER A 292 -25.19 0.93 -11.99
N ALA A 293 -23.94 0.85 -11.50
CA ALA A 293 -22.89 0.07 -12.14
C ALA A 293 -23.25 -1.42 -12.22
N LEU A 294 -23.69 -2.02 -11.11
CA LEU A 294 -24.11 -3.42 -11.04
C LEU A 294 -25.29 -3.71 -11.99
N LEU A 295 -26.33 -2.87 -11.99
CA LEU A 295 -27.49 -3.03 -12.87
C LEU A 295 -27.14 -2.87 -14.35
N SER A 296 -26.14 -2.04 -14.67
CA SER A 296 -25.65 -1.90 -16.05
C SER A 296 -24.82 -3.11 -16.50
N ALA A 297 -24.13 -3.79 -15.58
CA ALA A 297 -23.29 -4.94 -15.88
C ALA A 297 -24.10 -6.22 -16.16
N SER A 298 -25.19 -6.44 -15.40
CA SER A 298 -26.07 -7.60 -15.61
C SER A 298 -27.50 -7.35 -15.11
N PRO A 299 -28.55 -7.74 -15.86
CA PRO A 299 -29.92 -7.73 -15.37
C PRO A 299 -30.13 -8.58 -14.11
N SER A 300 -29.33 -9.65 -13.90
CA SER A 300 -29.41 -10.49 -12.71
C SER A 300 -28.81 -9.84 -11.45
N ALA A 301 -28.16 -8.68 -11.58
CA ALA A 301 -27.59 -7.96 -10.45
C ALA A 301 -28.66 -7.40 -9.49
N SER A 302 -29.94 -7.39 -9.88
CA SER A 302 -31.04 -7.02 -8.99
C SER A 302 -31.11 -7.91 -7.74
N ASP A 303 -30.89 -9.21 -7.90
CA ASP A 303 -30.87 -10.16 -6.77
C ASP A 303 -29.68 -9.90 -5.86
N LEU A 304 -28.52 -9.58 -6.44
CA LEU A 304 -27.31 -9.24 -5.71
C LEU A 304 -27.52 -7.98 -4.88
N LEU A 305 -28.08 -6.93 -5.47
CA LEU A 305 -28.41 -5.69 -4.79
C LEU A 305 -29.43 -5.88 -3.67
N ALA A 306 -30.45 -6.71 -3.89
CA ALA A 306 -31.42 -7.04 -2.85
C ALA A 306 -30.74 -7.75 -1.66
N PHE A 307 -29.82 -8.67 -1.93
CA PHE A 307 -29.04 -9.34 -0.89
C PHE A 307 -28.12 -8.37 -0.14
N MET A 308 -27.35 -7.54 -0.87
CA MET A 308 -26.47 -6.53 -0.27
C MET A 308 -27.26 -5.54 0.59
N SER A 309 -28.46 -5.15 0.17
CA SER A 309 -29.35 -4.27 0.92
C SER A 309 -29.87 -4.88 2.23
N GLN A 310 -29.67 -6.17 2.46
CA GLN A 310 -30.02 -6.87 3.70
C GLN A 310 -28.80 -7.24 4.54
N TYR A 311 -27.65 -7.52 3.92
CA TYR A 311 -26.48 -8.09 4.59
C TYR A 311 -25.19 -7.27 4.47
N TRP A 312 -25.13 -6.21 3.67
CA TRP A 312 -23.96 -5.33 3.55
C TRP A 312 -24.38 -3.89 3.85
N LEU A 313 -24.52 -3.61 5.13
CA LEU A 313 -25.24 -2.44 5.65
C LEU A 313 -24.29 -1.40 6.24
N SER A 314 -24.67 -0.13 6.13
CA SER A 314 -23.98 1.00 6.75
C SER A 314 -24.70 1.48 8.00
N LEU A 315 -23.95 1.72 9.08
CA LEU A 315 -24.43 2.29 10.34
C LEU A 315 -25.12 3.65 10.18
N ASN A 316 -24.75 4.43 9.17
CA ASN A 316 -25.37 5.73 8.90
C ASN A 316 -26.60 5.67 7.98
N GLY A 317 -27.00 4.46 7.55
CA GLY A 317 -28.13 4.23 6.65
C GLY A 317 -27.83 4.45 5.15
N ASP A 318 -26.61 4.86 4.80
CA ASP A 318 -26.17 5.05 3.42
C ASP A 318 -25.31 3.87 2.96
N ASN A 319 -25.97 2.79 2.54
CA ASN A 319 -25.30 1.60 2.04
C ASN A 319 -24.56 1.88 0.73
N GLY A 320 -25.08 2.76 -0.13
CA GLY A 320 -24.47 3.10 -1.42
C GLY A 320 -23.08 3.71 -1.24
N HIS A 321 -22.94 4.64 -0.30
CA HIS A 321 -21.64 5.21 0.05
C HIS A 321 -20.67 4.17 0.62
N LEU A 322 -21.14 3.23 1.45
CA LEU A 322 -20.31 2.12 1.94
C LEU A 322 -19.84 1.23 0.79
N TRP A 323 -20.72 0.81 -0.11
CA TRP A 323 -20.33 -0.02 -1.25
C TRP A 323 -19.34 0.69 -2.16
N ALA A 324 -19.54 1.99 -2.42
CA ALA A 324 -18.59 2.83 -3.13
C ALA A 324 -17.23 2.87 -2.42
N HIS A 325 -17.20 3.03 -1.10
CA HIS A 325 -15.96 2.98 -0.31
C HIS A 325 -15.23 1.65 -0.49
N GLU A 326 -15.93 0.52 -0.33
CA GLU A 326 -15.34 -0.81 -0.42
C GLU A 326 -14.79 -1.09 -1.82
N TRP A 327 -15.52 -0.74 -2.88
CA TRP A 327 -15.01 -0.85 -4.25
C TRP A 327 -13.81 0.08 -4.49
N ASN A 328 -13.98 1.38 -4.22
CA ASN A 328 -12.98 2.39 -4.55
C ASN A 328 -11.67 2.17 -3.79
N LYS A 329 -11.74 1.74 -2.53
CA LYS A 329 -10.58 1.55 -1.66
C LYS A 329 -9.95 0.16 -1.81
N HIS A 330 -10.75 -0.89 -1.95
CA HIS A 330 -10.28 -2.28 -1.90
C HIS A 330 -10.47 -3.02 -3.22
N GLY A 331 -11.66 -2.94 -3.83
CA GLY A 331 -11.95 -3.58 -5.11
C GLY A 331 -11.00 -3.16 -6.24
N THR A 332 -10.68 -1.87 -6.33
CA THR A 332 -9.72 -1.34 -7.34
C THR A 332 -8.28 -1.81 -7.15
N CYS A 333 -7.96 -2.49 -6.04
CA CYS A 333 -6.63 -3.05 -5.78
C CYS A 333 -6.50 -4.53 -6.14
N ILE A 334 -7.57 -5.16 -6.64
CA ILE A 334 -7.55 -6.56 -7.03
C ILE A 334 -7.04 -6.66 -8.47
N SER A 335 -5.78 -7.06 -8.62
CA SER A 335 -5.10 -7.11 -9.92
C SER A 335 -5.82 -7.96 -10.97
N THR A 336 -6.48 -9.03 -10.53
CA THR A 336 -7.19 -9.93 -11.44
C THR A 336 -8.47 -9.32 -12.00
N LEU A 337 -8.99 -8.23 -11.41
CA LEU A 337 -10.18 -7.50 -11.85
C LEU A 337 -9.86 -6.27 -12.72
N GLU A 338 -8.61 -6.09 -13.14
CA GLU A 338 -8.25 -5.00 -14.04
C GLU A 338 -9.01 -5.09 -15.37
N PRO A 339 -9.47 -3.97 -15.97
CA PRO A 339 -10.23 -3.99 -17.23
C PRO A 339 -9.51 -4.70 -18.37
N ALA A 340 -8.18 -4.61 -18.40
CA ALA A 340 -7.33 -5.28 -19.38
C ALA A 340 -7.50 -6.81 -19.36
N CYS A 341 -7.94 -7.37 -18.23
CA CYS A 341 -8.18 -8.79 -18.07
C CYS A 341 -9.52 -9.24 -18.68
N TYR A 342 -10.41 -8.34 -19.09
CA TYR A 342 -11.71 -8.68 -19.67
C TYR A 342 -11.72 -8.71 -21.22
N GLY A 343 -10.61 -8.33 -21.87
CA GLY A 343 -10.41 -8.41 -23.32
C GLY A 343 -9.74 -9.73 -23.75
N GLY A 344 -10.46 -10.60 -24.45
CA GLY A 344 -10.10 -12.00 -24.64
C GLY A 344 -8.80 -12.31 -25.41
N GLY A 345 -8.18 -13.45 -25.05
CA GLY A 345 -7.05 -14.05 -25.73
C GLY A 345 -6.64 -15.41 -25.15
N ASP A 346 -7.54 -16.40 -25.25
CA ASP A 346 -7.13 -17.79 -25.41
C ASP A 346 -6.05 -17.90 -26.50
N SER A 347 -5.06 -18.72 -26.24
CA SER A 347 -3.95 -19.05 -27.15
C SER A 347 -4.35 -19.94 -28.32
N ASP A 348 -5.54 -19.76 -28.92
CA ASP A 348 -5.94 -20.51 -30.10
C ASP A 348 -6.16 -19.61 -31.33
N SER A 349 -5.15 -19.63 -32.18
CA SER A 349 -5.02 -18.90 -33.43
C SER A 349 -5.84 -19.60 -34.53
N SER A 350 -7.17 -19.59 -34.46
CA SER A 350 -7.98 -20.02 -35.63
C SER A 350 -9.45 -19.59 -35.62
N SER A 351 -9.77 -18.32 -35.44
CA SER A 351 -11.01 -17.79 -36.04
C SER A 351 -10.95 -16.29 -36.21
N SER A 352 -10.73 -15.87 -37.45
CA SER A 352 -10.92 -14.50 -37.89
C SER A 352 -12.42 -14.19 -38.01
N SER A 353 -13.00 -13.62 -36.97
CA SER A 353 -14.24 -12.86 -37.09
C SER A 353 -14.18 -11.66 -36.14
N SER A 354 -14.01 -10.47 -36.76
CA SER A 354 -14.33 -9.16 -36.21
C SER A 354 -13.90 -8.90 -34.75
N ARG A 355 -12.63 -8.54 -34.55
CA ARG A 355 -12.21 -7.77 -33.37
C ARG A 355 -12.82 -6.38 -33.44
N GLN A 356 -13.98 -6.19 -32.82
CA GLN A 356 -14.38 -4.87 -32.36
C GLN A 356 -13.55 -4.56 -31.13
N ASN A 357 -12.77 -3.47 -31.19
CA ASN A 357 -12.24 -2.80 -30.02
C ASN A 357 -13.43 -2.32 -29.19
N ASP A 358 -13.91 -3.13 -28.26
CA ASP A 358 -14.85 -2.66 -27.24
C ASP A 358 -14.04 -1.98 -26.13
N ASN A 359 -13.75 -0.70 -26.35
CA ASN A 359 -13.18 0.19 -25.35
C ASN A 359 -14.27 0.57 -24.33
N SER A 360 -14.83 -0.42 -23.64
CA SER A 360 -16.00 -0.29 -22.79
C SER A 360 -15.60 -0.17 -21.32
N THR A 361 -15.31 1.08 -20.95
CA THR A 361 -15.63 1.68 -19.64
C THR A 361 -17.12 1.55 -19.25
N THR A 362 -17.92 0.75 -19.96
CA THR A 362 -19.38 0.67 -19.89
C THR A 362 -19.90 -0.69 -19.42
N SER A 363 -19.07 -1.71 -19.25
CA SER A 363 -19.56 -3.05 -18.87
C SER A 363 -19.61 -3.31 -17.36
N HIS A 364 -18.87 -2.55 -16.53
CA HIS A 364 -18.77 -2.71 -15.06
C HIS A 364 -18.68 -4.18 -14.57
N ARG A 365 -18.09 -5.07 -15.39
CA ARG A 365 -18.01 -6.50 -15.09
C ARG A 365 -17.08 -6.80 -13.91
N ASP A 366 -16.02 -6.03 -13.79
CA ASP A 366 -15.09 -6.03 -12.66
C ASP A 366 -15.78 -5.69 -11.34
N VAL A 367 -16.64 -4.67 -11.35
CA VAL A 367 -17.48 -4.30 -10.20
C VAL A 367 -18.42 -5.45 -9.86
N LEU A 368 -19.12 -6.00 -10.86
CA LEU A 368 -20.04 -7.13 -10.66
C LEU A 368 -19.34 -8.35 -10.08
N ASP A 369 -18.17 -8.71 -10.59
CA ASP A 369 -17.38 -9.84 -10.10
C ASP A 369 -16.93 -9.63 -8.65
N TYR A 370 -16.44 -8.44 -8.29
CA TYR A 370 -16.06 -8.12 -6.91
C TYR A 370 -17.19 -8.33 -5.90
N PHE A 371 -18.35 -7.71 -6.15
CA PHE A 371 -19.48 -7.79 -5.24
C PHE A 371 -20.07 -9.21 -5.20
N THR A 372 -20.14 -9.89 -6.35
CA THR A 372 -20.62 -11.27 -6.41
C THR A 372 -19.72 -12.20 -5.61
N ARG A 373 -18.40 -12.19 -5.87
CA ARG A 373 -17.44 -13.05 -5.15
C ARG A 373 -17.42 -12.79 -3.65
N THR A 374 -17.54 -11.52 -3.24
CA THR A 374 -17.61 -11.17 -1.83
C THR A 374 -18.85 -11.77 -1.16
N VAL A 375 -20.01 -11.68 -1.80
CA VAL A 375 -21.26 -12.24 -1.28
C VAL A 375 -21.26 -13.77 -1.30
N GLU A 376 -20.69 -14.41 -2.33
CA GLU A 376 -20.53 -15.86 -2.36
C GLU A 376 -19.66 -16.35 -1.21
N LEU A 377 -18.53 -15.68 -0.96
CA LEU A 377 -17.64 -16.01 0.15
C LEU A 377 -18.33 -15.78 1.50
N TYR A 378 -19.07 -14.68 1.66
CA TYR A 378 -19.86 -14.41 2.87
C TYR A 378 -20.82 -15.56 3.20
N ARG A 379 -21.53 -16.09 2.20
CA ARG A 379 -22.46 -17.22 2.38
C ARG A 379 -21.79 -18.49 2.90
N THR A 380 -20.50 -18.69 2.61
CA THR A 380 -19.73 -19.84 3.14
C THR A 380 -19.22 -19.63 4.56
N ARG A 381 -19.32 -18.41 5.10
CA ARG A 381 -18.79 -18.03 6.42
C ARG A 381 -19.91 -17.50 7.30
N ASN A 382 -20.87 -18.39 7.61
CA ASN A 382 -21.94 -18.08 8.56
C ASN A 382 -21.40 -18.05 10.00
N THR A 383 -20.90 -16.89 10.38
CA THR A 383 -20.30 -16.62 11.69
C THR A 383 -21.28 -16.84 12.83
N TYR A 384 -22.55 -16.45 12.68
CA TYR A 384 -23.55 -16.62 13.73
C TYR A 384 -23.78 -18.11 14.04
N ASP A 385 -24.03 -18.93 13.01
CA ASP A 385 -24.29 -20.36 13.19
C ASP A 385 -23.08 -21.10 13.79
N ALA A 386 -21.86 -20.73 13.39
CA ALA A 386 -20.64 -21.32 13.93
C ALA A 386 -20.46 -21.02 15.43
N LEU A 387 -20.73 -19.78 15.85
CA LEU A 387 -20.73 -19.37 17.26
C LEU A 387 -21.87 -20.06 18.02
N ALA A 388 -23.10 -20.04 17.49
CA ALA A 388 -24.28 -20.61 18.12
C ALA A 388 -24.17 -22.13 18.32
N THR A 389 -23.54 -22.85 17.38
CA THR A 389 -23.23 -24.29 17.52
C THR A 389 -22.32 -24.56 18.73
N SER A 390 -21.43 -23.62 19.05
CA SER A 390 -20.57 -23.64 20.23
C SER A 390 -21.22 -23.02 21.47
N LYS A 391 -22.53 -22.74 21.41
CA LYS A 391 -23.34 -22.08 22.45
C LYS A 391 -22.85 -20.67 22.80
N ILE A 392 -22.25 -20.00 21.82
CA ILE A 392 -21.90 -18.59 21.88
C ILE A 392 -22.98 -17.83 21.13
N VAL A 393 -23.89 -17.21 21.88
CA VAL A 393 -25.01 -16.42 21.35
C VAL A 393 -25.05 -15.06 22.03
N PRO A 394 -25.64 -14.03 21.39
CA PRO A 394 -25.84 -12.73 22.04
C PRO A 394 -26.64 -12.88 23.35
N THR A 395 -26.12 -12.34 24.45
CA THR A 395 -26.65 -12.56 25.81
C THR A 395 -26.13 -11.48 26.76
N ASP A 396 -26.96 -11.04 27.72
CA ASP A 396 -26.54 -10.12 28.79
C ASP A 396 -26.03 -10.88 30.03
N GLU A 397 -26.30 -12.18 30.08
CA GLU A 397 -26.09 -13.05 31.23
C GLU A 397 -24.66 -13.58 31.35
N ARG A 398 -23.92 -13.65 30.25
CA ARG A 398 -22.58 -14.24 30.19
C ARG A 398 -21.67 -13.45 29.28
N ALA A 399 -20.39 -13.42 29.64
CA ALA A 399 -19.31 -13.00 28.76
C ALA A 399 -18.48 -14.23 28.30
N TYR A 400 -17.80 -14.09 27.17
CA TYR A 400 -17.03 -15.13 26.51
C TYR A 400 -15.53 -14.85 26.57
N ASP A 401 -14.75 -15.93 26.50
CA ASP A 401 -13.30 -15.83 26.36
C ASP A 401 -12.91 -15.79 24.88
N LEU A 402 -11.81 -15.09 24.56
CA LEU A 402 -11.29 -15.01 23.21
C LEU A 402 -11.00 -16.40 22.64
N SER A 403 -10.51 -17.32 23.47
CA SER A 403 -10.26 -18.70 23.06
C SER A 403 -11.52 -19.47 22.67
N GLU A 404 -12.67 -19.16 23.28
CA GLU A 404 -13.95 -19.79 22.92
C GLU A 404 -14.40 -19.33 21.53
N LEU A 405 -14.34 -18.01 21.28
CA LEU A 405 -14.64 -17.42 19.97
C LEU A 405 -13.71 -17.98 18.89
N GLN A 406 -12.40 -17.95 19.12
CA GLN A 406 -11.42 -18.43 18.15
C GLN A 406 -11.57 -19.93 17.88
N ALA A 407 -11.84 -20.77 18.89
CA ALA A 407 -12.06 -22.20 18.68
C ALA A 407 -13.28 -22.48 17.79
N ALA A 408 -14.39 -21.80 18.03
CA ALA A 408 -15.61 -21.94 17.23
C ALA A 408 -15.39 -21.50 15.78
N LEU A 409 -14.80 -20.30 15.59
CA LEU A 409 -14.60 -19.70 14.28
C LEU A 409 -13.51 -20.38 13.45
N SER A 410 -12.44 -20.87 14.10
CA SER A 410 -11.40 -21.65 13.41
C SER A 410 -11.90 -23.02 12.96
N THR A 411 -12.93 -23.57 13.61
CA THR A 411 -13.59 -24.80 13.13
C THR A 411 -14.33 -24.54 11.81
N LEU A 412 -15.03 -23.41 11.70
CA LEU A 412 -15.67 -22.97 10.46
C LEU A 412 -14.64 -22.67 9.37
N GLN A 413 -13.59 -21.91 9.71
CA GLN A 413 -12.61 -21.42 8.73
C GLN A 413 -11.62 -22.50 8.29
N GLY A 414 -11.24 -23.43 9.17
CA GLY A 414 -10.11 -24.33 8.95
C GLY A 414 -8.73 -23.68 9.17
N ALA A 415 -8.68 -22.43 9.65
CA ALA A 415 -7.48 -21.68 9.98
C ALA A 415 -7.74 -20.69 11.14
N GLU A 416 -6.68 -20.04 11.64
CA GLU A 416 -6.82 -19.01 12.67
C GLU A 416 -7.63 -17.81 12.17
N VAL A 417 -8.55 -17.33 13.01
CA VAL A 417 -9.44 -16.20 12.72
C VAL A 417 -9.08 -15.02 13.62
N THR A 418 -9.05 -13.83 13.03
CA THR A 418 -8.83 -12.58 13.78
C THR A 418 -10.16 -12.05 14.31
N VAL A 419 -10.23 -11.84 15.62
CA VAL A 419 -11.42 -11.35 16.33
C VAL A 419 -11.17 -9.93 16.81
N ARG A 420 -12.08 -9.01 16.48
CA ARG A 420 -11.94 -7.59 16.79
C ARG A 420 -13.00 -7.11 17.77
N CYS A 421 -12.57 -6.38 18.78
CA CYS A 421 -13.43 -5.78 19.78
C CYS A 421 -13.19 -4.27 19.90
N GLU A 422 -14.23 -3.58 20.34
CA GLU A 422 -14.16 -2.23 20.88
C GLU A 422 -14.32 -2.33 22.40
N GLY A 423 -13.21 -2.21 23.14
CA GLY A 423 -13.22 -2.53 24.57
C GLY A 423 -13.53 -4.02 24.80
N GLN A 424 -14.69 -4.30 25.40
CA GLN A 424 -15.19 -5.66 25.64
C GLN A 424 -16.26 -6.08 24.63
N GLU A 425 -16.74 -5.18 23.78
CA GLU A 425 -17.81 -5.48 22.83
C GLU A 425 -17.22 -6.10 21.57
N LEU A 426 -17.75 -7.25 21.16
CA LEU A 426 -17.38 -7.90 19.91
C LEU A 426 -17.88 -7.08 18.71
N ARG A 427 -16.99 -6.75 17.76
CA ARG A 427 -17.31 -5.86 16.63
C ARG A 427 -17.07 -6.45 15.26
N GLU A 428 -15.93 -7.09 15.03
CA GLU A 428 -15.60 -7.62 13.70
C GLU A 428 -14.94 -8.99 13.77
N ILE A 429 -15.18 -9.79 12.73
CA ILE A 429 -14.43 -11.02 12.44
C ILE A 429 -13.74 -10.87 11.10
N TRP A 430 -12.45 -11.19 11.06
CA TRP A 430 -11.68 -11.20 9.81
C TRP A 430 -11.22 -12.63 9.50
N TYR A 431 -11.71 -13.15 8.38
CA TYR A 431 -11.32 -14.43 7.81
C TYR A 431 -10.24 -14.21 6.76
N HIS A 432 -9.14 -14.96 6.87
CA HIS A 432 -7.97 -14.80 6.01
C HIS A 432 -7.89 -15.89 4.95
N PHE A 433 -7.51 -15.51 3.74
CA PHE A 433 -7.47 -16.39 2.59
C PHE A 433 -6.25 -16.15 1.70
N HIS A 434 -5.73 -17.22 1.12
CA HIS A 434 -5.04 -17.15 -0.16
C HIS A 434 -6.07 -17.34 -1.27
N VAL A 435 -5.83 -16.73 -2.44
CA VAL A 435 -6.74 -16.85 -3.57
C VAL A 435 -6.10 -17.63 -4.71
N ARG A 436 -6.80 -18.66 -5.18
CA ARG A 436 -6.43 -19.45 -6.34
C ARG A 436 -7.12 -18.89 -7.59
N GLY A 437 -6.32 -18.40 -8.54
CA GLY A 437 -6.81 -17.93 -9.82
C GLY A 437 -7.44 -16.53 -9.77
N PRO A 438 -8.10 -16.11 -10.86
CA PRO A 438 -8.78 -14.81 -10.94
C PRO A 438 -10.08 -14.77 -10.14
N LEU A 439 -10.47 -13.57 -9.69
CA LEU A 439 -11.83 -13.32 -9.19
C LEU A 439 -12.86 -13.09 -10.31
N ARG A 440 -12.38 -12.90 -11.55
CA ARG A 440 -13.18 -12.64 -12.74
C ARG A 440 -14.19 -13.75 -13.04
N ASP A 441 -15.14 -13.41 -13.89
CA ASP A 441 -16.15 -14.33 -14.42
C ASP A 441 -16.91 -15.01 -13.29
N ALA A 442 -17.34 -14.22 -12.30
CA ALA A 442 -18.20 -14.69 -11.24
C ALA A 442 -19.50 -15.24 -11.84
N PRO A 443 -20.03 -16.35 -11.32
CA PRO A 443 -21.28 -16.89 -11.85
C PRO A 443 -22.42 -15.90 -11.61
N ALA A 444 -23.49 -16.01 -12.39
CA ALA A 444 -24.66 -15.17 -12.19
C ALA A 444 -25.20 -15.37 -10.77
N PHE A 445 -25.20 -14.30 -9.98
CA PHE A 445 -25.72 -14.35 -8.62
C PHE A 445 -27.21 -14.73 -8.61
N SER A 446 -27.58 -15.60 -7.68
CA SER A 446 -28.97 -15.97 -7.43
C SER A 446 -29.26 -16.03 -5.94
N SER A 447 -30.37 -15.40 -5.55
CA SER A 447 -30.89 -15.42 -4.18
C SER A 447 -31.34 -16.82 -3.73
N SER A 448 -31.76 -17.67 -4.68
CA SER A 448 -32.30 -19.02 -4.41
C SER A 448 -31.26 -20.14 -4.49
N SER A 449 -30.09 -19.87 -5.07
CA SER A 449 -28.99 -20.83 -5.13
C SER A 449 -28.12 -20.71 -3.87
N SER A 450 -27.99 -21.82 -3.14
CA SER A 450 -27.00 -21.99 -2.08
C SER A 450 -25.66 -22.54 -2.59
N SER A 451 -25.48 -22.66 -3.91
CA SER A 451 -24.25 -23.21 -4.48
C SER A 451 -23.09 -22.24 -4.25
N THR A 452 -22.20 -22.61 -3.34
CA THR A 452 -20.98 -21.85 -2.99
C THR A 452 -19.69 -22.56 -3.44
N THR A 453 -19.81 -23.60 -4.27
CA THR A 453 -18.70 -24.49 -4.67
C THR A 453 -17.52 -23.74 -5.28
N ASP A 454 -17.78 -22.62 -5.95
CA ASP A 454 -16.73 -21.82 -6.59
C ASP A 454 -15.98 -20.96 -5.56
N ALA A 455 -16.66 -20.44 -4.53
CA ALA A 455 -16.02 -19.65 -3.50
C ALA A 455 -15.03 -20.49 -2.65
N ASP A 456 -15.42 -21.69 -2.20
CA ASP A 456 -14.53 -22.55 -1.40
C ASP A 456 -13.35 -23.13 -2.22
N THR A 457 -13.42 -23.12 -3.55
CA THR A 457 -12.31 -23.57 -4.41
C THR A 457 -11.34 -22.44 -4.78
N ILE A 458 -11.83 -21.20 -4.81
CA ILE A 458 -11.05 -19.98 -5.08
C ILE A 458 -10.39 -19.47 -3.79
N PHE A 459 -11.14 -19.35 -2.69
CA PHE A 459 -10.68 -18.80 -1.42
C PHE A 459 -10.21 -19.92 -0.50
N ILE A 460 -8.88 -20.06 -0.40
CA ILE A 460 -8.24 -21.07 0.43
C ILE A 460 -7.95 -20.50 1.81
N PRO A 461 -8.52 -21.06 2.90
CA PRO A 461 -8.25 -20.58 4.25
C PRO A 461 -6.76 -20.45 4.56
N ALA A 462 -6.38 -19.32 5.15
CA ALA A 462 -5.02 -18.99 5.51
C ALA A 462 -4.95 -18.51 6.97
N ALA A 463 -3.76 -18.59 7.57
CA ALA A 463 -3.50 -17.93 8.85
C ALA A 463 -3.34 -16.41 8.64
N PRO A 464 -3.51 -15.58 9.68
CA PRO A 464 -3.29 -14.14 9.57
C PRO A 464 -1.88 -13.80 9.05
N ALA A 465 -1.81 -12.90 8.06
CA ALA A 465 -0.53 -12.44 7.52
C ALA A 465 0.32 -11.77 8.61
N ASN A 466 1.62 -12.09 8.65
CA ASN A 466 2.62 -11.53 9.59
C ASN A 466 2.20 -11.56 11.08
N GLY A 467 1.32 -12.50 11.46
CA GLY A 467 0.82 -12.63 12.82
C GLY A 467 -0.08 -11.47 13.27
N THR A 468 -0.85 -10.85 12.36
CA THR A 468 -1.97 -9.97 12.72
C THR A 468 -2.80 -10.62 13.81
N LYS A 469 -2.95 -9.92 14.95
CA LYS A 469 -3.57 -10.47 16.16
C LYS A 469 -4.96 -9.90 16.39
N SER A 470 -5.83 -10.74 16.94
CA SER A 470 -7.05 -10.31 17.62
C SER A 470 -6.72 -9.23 18.66
N ASN A 471 -7.54 -8.18 18.74
CA ASN A 471 -7.36 -7.10 19.73
C ASN A 471 -8.31 -7.23 20.94
N CYS A 472 -9.20 -8.22 20.93
CA CYS A 472 -10.11 -8.49 22.03
C CYS A 472 -9.37 -8.87 23.33
N PRO A 473 -9.95 -8.56 24.50
CA PRO A 473 -9.44 -9.05 25.78
C PRO A 473 -9.49 -10.59 25.83
N GLN A 474 -8.63 -11.20 26.64
CA GLN A 474 -8.60 -12.66 26.76
C GLN A 474 -9.91 -13.24 27.32
N THR A 475 -10.57 -12.48 28.20
CA THR A 475 -11.81 -12.85 28.89
C THR A 475 -12.75 -11.67 28.94
N GLY A 476 -14.06 -11.91 29.10
CA GLY A 476 -15.03 -10.84 29.35
C GLY A 476 -15.58 -10.17 28.10
N ILE A 477 -15.50 -10.83 26.94
CA ILE A 477 -16.06 -10.33 25.68
C ILE A 477 -17.59 -10.47 25.71
N ARG A 478 -18.29 -9.42 25.29
CA ARG A 478 -19.76 -9.35 25.21
C ARG A 478 -20.22 -9.40 23.78
#